data_AF-A0A514XDE0-F1
#
_entry.id   AF-A0A514XDE0-F1
#
_cell.length_a   1.000
_cell.length_b   1.000
_cell.length_c   1.000
_cell.angle_alpha   90.00
_cell.angle_beta   90.00
_cell.angle_gamma   90.00
#
_symmetry.space_group_name_H-M   'P 1'
#
loop_
_entity.id
_entity.type
_entity.pdbx_description
1 polymer ?
#
loop_
_entity_poly.entity_id
_entity_poly.type
_entity_poly.pdbx_seq_one_letter_code
_entity_poly.pdbx_strand_id
1 'polypeptide(L)'
;MKKAFIIGMTLAFSATAFAAPGKMTTTERLAKFDKTSQEYFLDSSGNLKNASGKNAEKKYLEQSLRDISKNETQIVDNALKYGTKEFGFGDPKMKSEVMKNLVSIVAAKKASEKITDPAEAKEVSDSASGLANMLGKMHLLKAAESRELTKEQNSIAIEAFDKSVRLGTQILTQFQGAERSSYARVLAKFTELSANSNKLPSEILVDSVMESQKVSREKAIEILRKLKDCV
;
A
#
# COMPACT_ATOMS: atom_id res chain seq x y z
N MET A 1 3.15 -29.97 -4.19
CA MET A 1 1.72 -30.11 -3.88
C MET A 1 1.18 -29.06 -2.89
N LYS A 2 1.82 -28.76 -1.75
CA LYS A 2 1.33 -27.73 -0.79
C LYS A 2 1.23 -26.30 -1.35
N LYS A 3 2.11 -25.89 -2.27
CA LYS A 3 2.07 -24.55 -2.91
C LYS A 3 0.83 -24.32 -3.80
N ALA A 4 0.36 -25.38 -4.49
CA ALA A 4 -0.82 -25.30 -5.36
C ALA A 4 -2.13 -25.20 -4.56
N PHE A 5 -2.17 -25.75 -3.34
CA PHE A 5 -3.34 -25.71 -2.47
C PHE A 5 -3.61 -24.30 -1.91
N ILE A 6 -2.56 -23.57 -1.53
CA ILE A 6 -2.69 -22.20 -0.99
C ILE A 6 -3.03 -21.19 -2.10
N ILE A 7 -2.44 -21.35 -3.29
CA ILE A 7 -2.83 -20.59 -4.50
C ILE A 7 -4.28 -20.87 -4.88
N GLY A 8 -4.71 -22.14 -4.80
CA GLY A 8 -6.07 -22.59 -5.07
C GLY A 8 -7.11 -22.00 -4.12
N MET A 9 -6.81 -21.84 -2.82
CA MET A 9 -7.76 -21.25 -1.88
C MET A 9 -7.99 -19.76 -2.16
N THR A 10 -6.94 -18.95 -2.35
CA THR A 10 -7.11 -17.52 -2.64
C THR A 10 -7.75 -17.27 -4.01
N LEU A 11 -7.49 -18.14 -5.00
CA LEU A 11 -8.20 -18.15 -6.28
C LEU A 11 -9.68 -18.58 -6.14
N ALA A 12 -9.99 -19.54 -5.27
CA ALA A 12 -11.36 -19.97 -4.99
C ALA A 12 -12.17 -18.90 -4.23
N PHE A 13 -11.58 -18.19 -3.27
CA PHE A 13 -12.24 -17.07 -2.58
C PHE A 13 -12.46 -15.86 -3.47
N SER A 14 -11.50 -15.55 -4.36
CA SER A 14 -11.69 -14.51 -5.35
C SER A 14 -12.71 -14.90 -6.43
N ALA A 15 -12.96 -16.20 -6.65
CA ALA A 15 -14.05 -16.64 -7.53
C ALA A 15 -15.41 -16.44 -6.86
N THR A 16 -15.57 -16.75 -5.57
CA THR A 16 -16.87 -16.58 -4.87
C THR A 16 -17.22 -15.13 -4.52
N ALA A 17 -16.23 -14.26 -4.27
CA ALA A 17 -16.47 -12.83 -4.07
C ALA A 17 -16.93 -12.09 -5.34
N PHE A 18 -16.51 -12.57 -6.53
CA PHE A 18 -16.86 -12.00 -7.82
C PHE A 18 -17.95 -12.78 -8.58
N ALA A 19 -18.30 -14.00 -8.15
CA ALA A 19 -19.38 -14.82 -8.70
C ALA A 19 -20.68 -14.76 -7.89
N ALA A 20 -20.75 -13.98 -6.80
CA ALA A 20 -21.98 -13.83 -6.04
C ALA A 20 -23.05 -13.10 -6.88
N PRO A 21 -24.24 -13.70 -7.07
CA PRO A 21 -25.32 -13.05 -7.82
C PRO A 21 -25.89 -11.92 -6.95
N GLY A 22 -25.57 -10.68 -7.32
CA GLY A 22 -26.06 -9.46 -6.67
C GLY A 22 -25.35 -8.21 -7.20
N LYS A 23 -26.06 -7.08 -7.26
CA LYS A 23 -25.57 -5.77 -7.73
C LYS A 23 -24.56 -5.12 -6.76
N MET A 24 -23.56 -5.86 -6.26
CA MET A 24 -22.48 -5.25 -5.50
C MET A 24 -21.60 -4.42 -6.43
N THR A 25 -21.35 -3.16 -6.04
CA THR A 25 -20.38 -2.25 -6.67
C THR A 25 -18.96 -2.81 -6.56
N THR A 26 -18.05 -2.33 -7.40
CA THR A 26 -16.63 -2.73 -7.36
C THR A 26 -16.02 -2.51 -5.98
N THR A 27 -16.36 -1.40 -5.33
CA THR A 27 -15.92 -1.05 -3.98
C THR A 27 -16.39 -2.04 -2.92
N GLU A 28 -17.67 -2.44 -2.94
CA GLU A 28 -18.19 -3.43 -2.00
C GLU A 28 -17.53 -4.80 -2.19
N ARG A 29 -17.24 -5.17 -3.45
CA ARG A 29 -16.50 -6.39 -3.77
C ARG A 29 -15.06 -6.32 -3.26
N LEU A 30 -14.38 -5.20 -3.46
CA LEU A 30 -13.01 -4.96 -2.98
C LEU A 30 -12.96 -5.00 -1.45
N ALA A 31 -13.87 -4.30 -0.76
CA ALA A 31 -13.94 -4.29 0.70
C ALA A 31 -14.22 -5.69 1.28
N LYS A 32 -15.12 -6.46 0.66
CA LYS A 32 -15.41 -7.84 1.09
C LYS A 32 -14.20 -8.74 0.86
N PHE A 33 -13.56 -8.65 -0.30
CA PHE A 33 -12.39 -9.46 -0.63
C PHE A 33 -11.18 -9.12 0.26
N ASP A 34 -10.97 -7.83 0.54
CA ASP A 34 -9.98 -7.33 1.49
C ASP A 34 -10.23 -7.88 2.89
N LYS A 35 -11.46 -7.75 3.42
CA LYS A 35 -11.83 -8.29 4.73
C LYS A 35 -11.53 -9.79 4.83
N THR A 36 -11.96 -10.59 3.86
CA THR A 36 -11.69 -12.03 3.84
C THR A 36 -10.19 -12.32 3.76
N SER A 37 -9.44 -11.54 2.99
CA SER A 37 -7.97 -11.68 2.90
C SER A 37 -7.30 -11.36 4.24
N GLN A 38 -7.70 -10.28 4.90
CA GLN A 38 -7.21 -9.94 6.24
C GLN A 38 -7.55 -11.02 7.26
N GLU A 39 -8.78 -11.53 7.27
CA GLU A 39 -9.18 -12.65 8.13
C GLU A 39 -8.40 -13.93 7.84
N TYR A 40 -7.95 -14.14 6.61
CA TYR A 40 -7.11 -15.30 6.26
C TYR A 40 -5.68 -15.14 6.77
N PHE A 41 -5.04 -14.00 6.51
CA PHE A 41 -3.63 -13.78 6.82
C PHE A 41 -3.37 -13.34 8.26
N LEU A 42 -4.31 -12.63 8.88
CA LEU A 42 -4.07 -11.89 10.12
C LEU A 42 -4.92 -12.42 11.28
N ASP A 43 -4.34 -12.46 12.47
CA ASP A 43 -5.04 -12.71 13.73
C ASP A 43 -5.80 -11.45 14.22
N SER A 44 -6.51 -11.57 15.33
CA SER A 44 -7.27 -10.45 15.91
C SER A 44 -6.38 -9.28 16.36
N SER A 45 -5.07 -9.51 16.52
CA SER A 45 -4.08 -8.47 16.83
C SER A 45 -3.46 -7.87 15.57
N GLY A 46 -3.78 -8.39 14.39
CA GLY A 46 -3.21 -7.99 13.10
C GLY A 46 -1.78 -8.50 12.85
N ASN A 47 -1.36 -9.55 13.56
CA ASN A 47 -0.14 -10.27 13.23
C ASN A 47 -0.44 -11.38 12.23
N LEU A 48 0.56 -11.82 11.47
CA LEU A 48 0.40 -12.99 10.60
C LEU A 48 -0.01 -14.22 11.44
N LYS A 49 -1.10 -14.88 11.02
CA LYS A 49 -1.51 -16.18 11.58
C LYS A 49 -0.40 -17.19 11.39
N ASN A 50 -0.29 -18.14 12.31
CA ASN A 50 0.76 -19.15 12.32
C ASN A 50 0.14 -20.52 12.02
N ALA A 51 -0.09 -20.85 10.75
CA ALA A 51 -0.61 -22.15 10.37
C ALA A 51 0.55 -23.11 10.01
N SER A 52 1.12 -23.74 11.05
CA SER A 52 1.91 -24.99 10.95
C SER A 52 3.38 -24.91 10.47
N GLY A 53 4.00 -23.73 10.38
CA GLY A 53 5.45 -23.63 10.14
C GLY A 53 5.90 -22.19 10.00
N LYS A 54 6.97 -21.79 10.70
CA LYS A 54 7.47 -20.41 10.69
C LYS A 54 7.63 -19.92 9.24
N ASN A 55 6.81 -18.94 8.85
CA ASN A 55 6.87 -18.15 7.61
C ASN A 55 6.08 -18.64 6.38
N ALA A 56 5.05 -19.49 6.50
CA ALA A 56 4.24 -19.86 5.33
C ALA A 56 3.46 -18.68 4.75
N GLU A 57 2.82 -17.89 5.61
CA GLU A 57 2.04 -16.70 5.29
C GLU A 57 2.94 -15.57 4.79
N LYS A 58 4.11 -15.40 5.42
CA LYS A 58 5.15 -14.47 4.95
C LYS A 58 5.57 -14.81 3.51
N LYS A 59 5.96 -16.06 3.25
CA LYS A 59 6.34 -16.53 1.91
C LYS A 59 5.21 -16.38 0.90
N TYR A 60 3.97 -16.55 1.33
CA TYR A 60 2.82 -16.35 0.46
C TYR A 60 2.63 -14.88 0.07
N LEU A 61 2.78 -13.96 1.04
CA LEU A 61 2.73 -12.53 0.77
C LEU A 61 3.87 -12.11 -0.16
N GLU A 62 5.10 -12.58 0.10
CA GLU A 62 6.25 -12.38 -0.79
C GLU A 62 5.92 -12.89 -2.21
N GLN A 63 5.44 -14.13 -2.34
CA GLN A 63 5.08 -14.71 -3.63
C GLN A 63 3.99 -13.89 -4.35
N SER A 64 2.99 -13.40 -3.62
CA SER A 64 1.89 -12.61 -4.19
C SER A 64 2.31 -11.18 -4.58
N LEU A 65 3.43 -10.69 -4.05
CA LEU A 65 4.00 -9.39 -4.39
C LEU A 65 4.96 -9.46 -5.58
N ARG A 66 5.40 -10.65 -6.00
CA ARG A 66 6.32 -10.79 -7.15
C ARG A 66 5.79 -10.19 -8.44
N ASP A 67 4.47 -10.25 -8.63
CA ASP A 67 3.80 -9.69 -9.80
C ASP A 67 3.55 -8.17 -9.66
N ILE A 68 3.88 -7.59 -8.51
CA ILE A 68 3.68 -6.19 -8.15
C ILE A 68 5.03 -5.45 -8.06
N SER A 69 6.06 -6.09 -7.50
CA SER A 69 7.36 -5.49 -7.22
C SER A 69 8.47 -6.53 -7.25
N LYS A 70 9.66 -6.10 -7.68
CA LYS A 70 10.89 -6.90 -7.64
C LYS A 70 11.56 -6.94 -6.26
N ASN A 71 11.03 -6.18 -5.29
CA ASN A 71 11.57 -6.07 -3.94
C ASN A 71 10.61 -6.70 -2.92
N GLU A 72 9.99 -7.84 -3.26
CA GLU A 72 8.90 -8.44 -2.48
C GLU A 72 9.30 -8.72 -1.03
N THR A 73 10.49 -9.28 -0.81
CA THR A 73 11.00 -9.62 0.53
C THR A 73 11.15 -8.36 1.37
N GLN A 74 11.70 -7.29 0.80
CA GLN A 74 11.90 -6.03 1.50
C GLN A 74 10.57 -5.37 1.89
N ILE A 75 9.55 -5.43 1.01
CA ILE A 75 8.22 -4.90 1.31
C ILE A 75 7.60 -5.62 2.51
N VAL A 76 7.63 -6.97 2.50
CA VAL A 76 7.06 -7.77 3.59
C VAL A 76 7.85 -7.58 4.89
N ASP A 77 9.19 -7.54 4.82
CA ASP A 77 10.04 -7.30 5.98
C ASP A 77 9.82 -5.91 6.58
N ASN A 78 9.68 -4.88 5.74
CA ASN A 78 9.37 -3.53 6.21
C ASN A 78 8.03 -3.49 6.95
N ALA A 79 6.99 -4.14 6.41
CA ALA A 79 5.69 -4.18 7.07
C ALA A 79 5.75 -4.93 8.42
N LEU A 80 6.49 -6.03 8.49
CA LEU A 80 6.67 -6.81 9.72
C LEU A 80 7.48 -6.09 10.79
N LYS A 81 8.43 -5.25 10.38
CA LYS A 81 9.33 -4.49 11.26
C LYS A 81 8.83 -3.09 11.56
N TYR A 82 7.81 -2.59 10.87
CA TYR A 82 7.28 -1.24 11.10
C TYR A 82 6.91 -1.02 12.58
N GLY A 83 7.31 0.15 13.12
CA GLY A 83 7.06 0.50 14.51
C GLY A 83 7.83 -0.36 15.54
N THR A 84 8.78 -1.19 15.09
CA THR A 84 9.68 -1.91 16.00
C THR A 84 10.96 -1.11 16.25
N LYS A 85 11.69 -1.44 17.33
CA LYS A 85 12.99 -0.83 17.63
C LYS A 85 13.99 -0.99 16.48
N GLU A 86 13.93 -2.09 15.73
CA GLU A 86 14.81 -2.35 14.57
C GLU A 86 14.59 -1.37 13.42
N PHE A 87 13.38 -0.82 13.30
CA PHE A 87 13.04 0.15 12.26
C PHE A 87 13.49 1.57 12.62
N GLY A 88 13.77 1.85 13.89
CA GLY A 88 14.19 3.16 14.38
C GLY A 88 13.12 4.27 14.32
N PHE A 89 11.96 4.01 13.70
CA PHE A 89 10.84 4.95 13.61
C PHE A 89 9.51 4.25 13.26
N GLY A 90 8.41 5.00 13.36
CA GLY A 90 7.05 4.50 13.21
C GLY A 90 6.40 4.27 14.58
N ASP A 91 5.08 4.45 14.65
CA ASP A 91 4.32 4.19 15.88
C ASP A 91 4.16 2.66 16.06
N PRO A 92 4.65 2.06 17.16
CA PRO A 92 4.50 0.63 17.45
C PRO A 92 3.05 0.14 17.40
N LYS A 93 2.08 1.01 17.71
CA LYS A 93 0.65 0.69 17.67
C LYS A 93 0.14 0.50 16.23
N MET A 94 0.86 1.03 15.25
CA MET A 94 0.44 1.07 13.84
C MET A 94 1.00 -0.09 13.01
N LYS A 95 1.80 -0.99 13.61
CA LYS A 95 2.28 -2.21 12.93
C LYS A 95 1.13 -3.04 12.34
N SER A 96 0.04 -3.18 13.11
CA SER A 96 -1.17 -3.88 12.69
C SER A 96 -1.81 -3.24 11.44
N GLU A 97 -1.87 -1.91 11.39
CA GLU A 97 -2.41 -1.17 10.24
C GLU A 97 -1.54 -1.40 8.99
N VAL A 98 -0.22 -1.30 9.12
CA VAL A 98 0.71 -1.53 8.01
C VAL A 98 0.63 -2.96 7.48
N MET A 99 0.48 -3.96 8.36
CA MET A 99 0.26 -5.34 7.94
C MET A 99 -1.08 -5.55 7.24
N LYS A 100 -2.16 -4.89 7.70
CA LYS A 100 -3.45 -4.88 6.99
C LYS A 100 -3.30 -4.28 5.60
N ASN A 101 -2.63 -3.13 5.48
CA ASN A 101 -2.36 -2.48 4.20
C ASN A 101 -1.59 -3.37 3.23
N LEU A 102 -0.59 -4.12 3.71
CA LEU A 102 0.14 -5.09 2.88
C LEU A 102 -0.79 -6.17 2.31
N VAL A 103 -1.69 -6.71 3.14
CA VAL A 103 -2.68 -7.71 2.71
C VAL A 103 -3.67 -7.08 1.73
N SER A 104 -4.14 -5.86 1.99
CA SER A 104 -5.03 -5.11 1.11
C SER A 104 -4.42 -4.82 -0.25
N ILE A 105 -3.12 -4.52 -0.33
CA ILE A 105 -2.39 -4.33 -1.59
C ILE A 105 -2.43 -5.61 -2.43
N VAL A 106 -2.11 -6.74 -1.82
CA VAL A 106 -2.15 -8.05 -2.50
C VAL A 106 -3.59 -8.38 -2.95
N ALA A 107 -4.57 -8.12 -2.09
CA ALA A 107 -5.98 -8.36 -2.38
C ALA A 107 -6.46 -7.48 -3.54
N ALA A 108 -6.19 -6.16 -3.49
CA ALA A 108 -6.58 -5.20 -4.51
C ALA A 108 -5.96 -5.53 -5.88
N LYS A 109 -4.69 -5.94 -5.92
CA LYS A 109 -4.05 -6.37 -7.17
C LYS A 109 -4.78 -7.56 -7.78
N LYS A 110 -5.02 -8.62 -7.01
CA LYS A 110 -5.73 -9.82 -7.51
C LYS A 110 -7.18 -9.53 -7.90
N ALA A 111 -7.83 -8.64 -7.17
CA ALA A 111 -9.18 -8.21 -7.47
C ALA A 111 -9.24 -7.40 -8.76
N SER A 112 -8.22 -6.58 -9.06
CA SER A 112 -8.18 -5.77 -10.28
C SER A 112 -8.25 -6.60 -11.57
N GLU A 113 -7.71 -7.81 -11.58
CA GLU A 113 -7.78 -8.76 -12.70
C GLU A 113 -9.21 -9.24 -12.99
N LYS A 114 -10.13 -9.04 -12.05
CA LYS A 114 -11.53 -9.47 -12.13
C LYS A 114 -12.52 -8.31 -12.28
N ILE A 115 -12.04 -7.07 -12.29
CA ILE A 115 -12.85 -5.88 -12.53
C ILE A 115 -13.09 -5.79 -14.04
N THR A 116 -14.35 -5.65 -14.45
CA THR A 116 -14.74 -5.62 -15.87
C THR A 116 -14.46 -4.29 -16.55
N ASP A 117 -14.49 -3.18 -15.80
CA ASP A 117 -14.10 -1.86 -16.31
C ASP A 117 -12.56 -1.74 -16.33
N PRO A 118 -11.93 -1.61 -17.53
CA PRO A 118 -10.47 -1.53 -17.63
C PRO A 118 -9.87 -0.30 -16.95
N ALA A 119 -10.58 0.83 -16.93
CA ALA A 119 -10.09 2.06 -16.30
C ALA A 119 -10.06 1.88 -14.78
N GLU A 120 -11.16 1.39 -14.22
CA GLU A 120 -11.23 1.11 -12.78
C GLU A 120 -10.24 0.02 -12.36
N ALA A 121 -10.12 -1.06 -13.15
CA ALA A 121 -9.13 -2.11 -12.91
C ALA A 121 -7.71 -1.55 -12.86
N LYS A 122 -7.36 -0.67 -13.82
CA LYS A 122 -6.05 -0.02 -13.88
C LYS A 122 -5.81 0.86 -12.65
N GLU A 123 -6.78 1.66 -12.23
CA GLU A 123 -6.62 2.54 -11.05
C GLU A 123 -6.39 1.76 -9.76
N VAL A 124 -7.11 0.66 -9.56
CA VAL A 124 -6.93 -0.24 -8.40
C VAL A 124 -5.54 -0.90 -8.45
N SER A 125 -5.15 -1.41 -9.62
CA SER A 125 -3.83 -2.01 -9.83
C SER A 125 -2.68 -1.02 -9.60
N ASP A 126 -2.78 0.20 -10.14
CA ASP A 126 -1.77 1.24 -10.02
C ASP A 126 -1.64 1.72 -8.57
N SER A 127 -2.77 1.92 -7.88
CA SER A 127 -2.80 2.28 -6.46
C SER A 127 -2.15 1.19 -5.60
N ALA A 128 -2.47 -0.08 -5.83
CA ALA A 128 -1.85 -1.20 -5.13
C ALA A 128 -0.34 -1.26 -5.36
N SER A 129 0.09 -1.06 -6.61
CA SER A 129 1.52 -1.10 -6.98
C SER A 129 2.30 0.07 -6.36
N GLY A 130 1.74 1.27 -6.38
CA GLY A 130 2.39 2.44 -5.79
C GLY A 130 2.43 2.40 -4.26
N LEU A 131 1.37 1.92 -3.60
CA LEU A 131 1.40 1.66 -2.15
C LEU A 131 2.43 0.59 -1.78
N ALA A 132 2.56 -0.48 -2.59
CA ALA A 132 3.61 -1.48 -2.40
C ALA A 132 5.02 -0.86 -2.51
N ASN A 133 5.22 0.05 -3.46
CA ASN A 133 6.49 0.76 -3.63
C ASN A 133 6.80 1.66 -2.43
N MET A 134 5.80 2.39 -1.92
CA MET A 134 5.94 3.19 -0.69
C MET A 134 6.33 2.31 0.51
N LEU A 135 5.64 1.17 0.73
CA LEU A 135 6.03 0.22 1.78
C LEU A 135 7.46 -0.31 1.60
N GLY A 136 7.87 -0.60 0.37
CA GLY A 136 9.24 -1.04 0.06
C GLY A 136 10.30 0.00 0.42
N LYS A 137 9.96 1.29 0.37
CA LYS A 137 10.87 2.41 0.61
C LYS A 137 10.76 3.04 1.99
N MET A 138 9.77 2.65 2.78
CA MET A 138 9.48 3.33 4.04
C MET A 138 10.68 3.37 4.99
N HIS A 139 11.50 2.30 5.05
CA HIS A 139 12.73 2.22 5.85
C HIS A 139 13.75 3.36 5.58
N LEU A 140 13.66 4.03 4.42
CA LEU A 140 14.55 5.12 4.02
C LEU A 140 14.09 6.50 4.48
N LEU A 141 12.86 6.66 5.00
CA LEU A 141 12.28 7.98 5.34
C LEU A 141 13.15 8.84 6.25
N LYS A 142 13.88 8.20 7.17
CA LYS A 142 14.77 8.87 8.13
C LYS A 142 16.21 8.36 8.05
N ALA A 143 16.57 7.70 6.95
CA ALA A 143 17.91 7.14 6.78
C ALA A 143 18.99 8.23 6.56
N ALA A 144 18.59 9.42 6.11
CA ALA A 144 19.49 10.57 5.95
C ALA A 144 18.75 11.89 6.17
N GLU A 145 19.51 12.98 6.28
CA GLU A 145 18.96 14.33 6.21
C GLU A 145 18.52 14.66 4.77
N SER A 146 17.39 15.36 4.66
CA SER A 146 16.89 15.87 3.39
C SER A 146 17.86 16.89 2.80
N ARG A 147 18.09 16.80 1.49
CA ARG A 147 18.96 17.71 0.73
C ARG A 147 18.16 18.84 0.08
N GLU A 148 16.87 18.63 -0.16
CA GLU A 148 16.05 19.56 -0.94
C GLU A 148 14.97 20.28 -0.12
N LEU A 149 14.54 19.68 0.99
CA LEU A 149 13.52 20.23 1.88
C LEU A 149 14.15 20.80 3.16
N THR A 150 13.59 21.89 3.67
CA THR A 150 13.91 22.37 5.01
C THR A 150 13.48 21.36 6.07
N LYS A 151 13.98 21.48 7.32
CA LYS A 151 13.61 20.58 8.42
C LYS A 151 12.09 20.50 8.63
N GLU A 152 11.40 21.62 8.57
CA GLU A 152 9.94 21.68 8.73
C GLU A 152 9.22 20.98 7.56
N GLN A 153 9.61 21.30 6.31
CA GLN A 153 9.04 20.70 5.12
C GLN A 153 9.24 19.18 5.09
N ASN A 154 10.44 18.72 5.47
CA ASN A 154 10.74 17.30 5.55
C ASN A 154 9.89 16.59 6.63
N SER A 155 9.66 17.22 7.79
CA SER A 155 8.77 16.66 8.82
C SER A 155 7.36 16.48 8.30
N ILE A 156 6.81 17.50 7.63
CA ILE A 156 5.47 17.44 7.02
C ILE A 156 5.40 16.30 6.00
N ALA A 157 6.40 16.19 5.12
CA ALA A 157 6.44 15.16 4.09
C ALA A 157 6.57 13.74 4.67
N ILE A 158 7.37 13.55 5.72
CA ILE A 158 7.49 12.27 6.43
C ILE A 158 6.16 11.87 7.06
N GLU A 159 5.52 12.78 7.81
CA GLU A 159 4.24 12.50 8.47
C GLU A 159 3.11 12.25 7.46
N ALA A 160 3.10 12.99 6.34
CA ALA A 160 2.17 12.75 5.24
C ALA A 160 2.42 11.42 4.54
N PHE A 161 3.68 10.99 4.40
CA PHE A 161 4.02 9.66 3.89
C PHE A 161 3.48 8.57 4.82
N ASP A 162 3.74 8.69 6.13
CA ASP A 162 3.24 7.74 7.14
C ASP A 162 1.70 7.68 7.10
N LYS A 163 1.02 8.84 7.01
CA LYS A 163 -0.44 8.88 6.86
C LYS A 163 -0.91 8.21 5.55
N SER A 164 -0.22 8.44 4.44
CA SER A 164 -0.53 7.81 3.15
C SER A 164 -0.45 6.28 3.23
N VAL A 165 0.62 5.78 3.88
CA VAL A 165 0.76 4.35 4.14
C VAL A 165 -0.40 3.84 4.98
N ARG A 166 -0.77 4.53 6.07
CA ARG A 166 -1.86 4.14 6.97
C ARG A 166 -3.24 4.12 6.28
N LEU A 167 -3.51 5.09 5.41
CA LEU A 167 -4.73 5.18 4.62
C LEU A 167 -4.78 4.19 3.45
N GLY A 168 -3.73 3.39 3.21
CA GLY A 168 -3.62 2.48 2.06
C GLY A 168 -4.84 1.58 1.88
N THR A 169 -5.36 0.96 2.94
CA THR A 169 -6.59 0.14 2.86
C THR A 169 -7.79 0.96 2.39
N GLN A 170 -7.99 2.18 2.91
CA GLN A 170 -9.12 3.04 2.56
C GLN A 170 -9.02 3.54 1.11
N ILE A 171 -7.82 3.92 0.67
CA ILE A 171 -7.55 4.30 -0.72
C ILE A 171 -7.93 3.17 -1.69
N LEU A 172 -7.63 1.92 -1.32
CA LEU A 172 -7.90 0.76 -2.17
C LEU A 172 -9.36 0.31 -2.14
N THR A 173 -10.02 0.41 -0.98
CA THR A 173 -11.32 -0.25 -0.75
C THR A 173 -12.50 0.70 -0.58
N GLN A 174 -12.28 2.00 -0.38
CA GLN A 174 -13.34 2.96 -0.07
C GLN A 174 -13.36 4.14 -1.06
N PHE A 175 -12.21 4.69 -1.46
CA PHE A 175 -12.16 5.79 -2.41
C PHE A 175 -12.64 5.35 -3.79
N GLN A 176 -13.33 6.21 -4.52
CA GLN A 176 -13.89 5.92 -5.86
C GLN A 176 -13.73 7.09 -6.81
N GLY A 177 -13.78 6.80 -8.12
CA GLY A 177 -13.72 7.81 -9.17
C GLY A 177 -12.56 8.78 -8.98
N ALA A 178 -12.84 10.07 -9.10
CA ALA A 178 -11.82 11.12 -9.10
C ALA A 178 -10.92 11.14 -7.85
N GLU A 179 -11.42 10.72 -6.68
CA GLU A 179 -10.61 10.64 -5.46
C GLU A 179 -9.53 9.57 -5.60
N ARG A 180 -9.93 8.34 -5.98
CA ARG A 180 -9.00 7.24 -6.23
C ARG A 180 -8.04 7.59 -7.37
N SER A 181 -8.54 8.15 -8.48
CA SER A 181 -7.71 8.57 -9.62
C SER A 181 -6.65 9.61 -9.20
N SER A 182 -6.98 10.52 -8.29
CA SER A 182 -6.03 11.52 -7.81
C SER A 182 -4.88 10.89 -7.01
N TYR A 183 -5.22 10.01 -6.06
CA TYR A 183 -4.21 9.27 -5.29
C TYR A 183 -3.38 8.33 -6.18
N ALA A 184 -4.04 7.60 -7.08
CA ALA A 184 -3.37 6.69 -8.02
C ALA A 184 -2.34 7.43 -8.87
N ARG A 185 -2.64 8.66 -9.33
CA ARG A 185 -1.68 9.49 -10.09
C ARG A 185 -0.46 9.87 -9.26
N VAL A 186 -0.66 10.30 -8.00
CA VAL A 186 0.47 10.62 -7.09
C VAL A 186 1.32 9.37 -6.86
N LEU A 187 0.70 8.21 -6.60
CA LEU A 187 1.39 6.95 -6.33
C LEU A 187 2.13 6.37 -7.55
N ALA A 188 1.54 6.51 -8.74
CA ALA A 188 2.19 6.16 -9.99
C ALA A 188 3.44 7.02 -10.21
N LYS A 189 3.33 8.34 -9.96
CA LYS A 189 4.45 9.27 -10.08
C LYS A 189 5.53 9.02 -9.02
N PHE A 190 5.13 8.67 -7.81
CA PHE A 190 6.05 8.23 -6.76
C PHE A 190 6.85 7.01 -7.21
N THR A 191 6.20 6.04 -7.85
CA THR A 191 6.86 4.83 -8.37
C THR A 191 7.83 5.15 -9.49
N GLU A 192 7.43 5.99 -10.43
CA GLU A 192 8.25 6.46 -11.56
C GLU A 192 9.52 7.17 -11.06
N LEU A 193 9.36 8.18 -10.20
CA LEU A 193 10.46 8.96 -9.65
C LEU A 193 11.36 8.12 -8.73
N SER A 194 10.76 7.17 -8.01
CA SER A 194 11.49 6.25 -7.13
C SER A 194 12.44 5.30 -7.85
N ALA A 195 12.21 4.97 -9.12
CA ALA A 195 13.01 3.99 -9.83
C ALA A 195 14.42 4.52 -10.17
N ASN A 196 14.56 5.83 -10.35
CA ASN A 196 15.77 6.45 -10.89
C ASN A 196 16.40 7.51 -9.96
N SER A 197 15.96 7.56 -8.70
CA SER A 197 16.29 8.65 -7.78
C SER A 197 17.00 8.16 -6.52
N ASN A 198 18.04 8.91 -6.11
CA ASN A 198 18.72 8.78 -4.83
C ASN A 198 18.09 9.67 -3.73
N LYS A 199 16.95 10.30 -4.02
CA LYS A 199 16.22 11.15 -3.06
C LYS A 199 15.56 10.32 -1.96
N LEU A 200 15.33 10.95 -0.82
CA LEU A 200 14.54 10.37 0.26
C LEU A 200 13.09 10.15 -0.19
N PRO A 201 12.38 9.15 0.35
CA PRO A 201 10.97 8.94 0.03
C PRO A 201 10.09 10.17 0.31
N SER A 202 10.42 10.97 1.33
CA SER A 202 9.72 12.22 1.64
C SER A 202 9.89 13.27 0.53
N GLU A 203 11.10 13.42 0.00
CA GLU A 203 11.40 14.31 -1.13
C GLU A 203 10.68 13.84 -2.41
N ILE A 204 10.73 12.53 -2.69
CA ILE A 204 10.03 11.94 -3.84
C ILE A 204 8.52 12.15 -3.73
N LEU A 205 7.95 12.04 -2.53
CA LEU A 205 6.52 12.29 -2.32
C LEU A 205 6.14 13.74 -2.65
N VAL A 206 6.96 14.72 -2.28
CA VAL A 206 6.76 16.13 -2.65
C VAL A 206 6.78 16.30 -4.16
N ASP A 207 7.82 15.78 -4.83
CA ASP A 207 7.94 15.86 -6.29
C ASP A 207 6.78 15.17 -7.00
N SER A 208 6.30 14.05 -6.45
CA SER A 208 5.15 13.31 -6.98
C SER A 208 3.87 14.15 -6.94
N VAL A 209 3.64 14.89 -5.86
CA VAL A 209 2.50 15.82 -5.77
C VAL A 209 2.68 17.00 -6.72
N MET A 210 3.88 17.57 -6.81
CA MET A 210 4.19 18.66 -7.74
C MET A 210 3.91 18.27 -9.19
N GLU A 211 4.42 17.13 -9.64
CA GLU A 211 4.29 16.70 -11.04
C GLU A 211 2.89 16.20 -11.38
N SER A 212 2.24 15.47 -10.47
CA SER A 212 0.89 14.94 -10.72
C SER A 212 -0.20 16.01 -10.69
N GLN A 213 -0.06 17.03 -9.83
CA GLN A 213 -1.02 18.12 -9.68
C GLN A 213 -0.60 19.39 -10.44
N LYS A 214 0.61 19.42 -11.01
CA LYS A 214 1.20 20.58 -11.70
C LYS A 214 1.24 21.83 -10.82
N VAL A 215 1.73 21.68 -9.60
CA VAL A 215 1.79 22.75 -8.58
C VAL A 215 3.22 23.06 -8.15
N SER A 216 3.44 24.24 -7.56
CA SER A 216 4.73 24.59 -6.96
C SER A 216 5.04 23.73 -5.73
N ARG A 217 6.31 23.72 -5.31
CA ARG A 217 6.75 23.00 -4.11
C ARG A 217 6.01 23.47 -2.86
N GLU A 218 5.82 24.77 -2.69
CA GLU A 218 5.12 25.36 -1.55
C GLU A 218 3.69 24.85 -1.49
N LYS A 219 3.03 24.77 -2.65
CA LYS A 219 1.66 24.26 -2.73
C LYS A 219 1.59 22.75 -2.52
N ALA A 220 2.57 21.98 -3.01
CA ALA A 220 2.68 20.56 -2.73
C ALA A 220 2.86 20.29 -1.22
N ILE A 221 3.69 21.07 -0.53
CA ILE A 221 3.86 21.00 0.92
C ILE A 221 2.55 21.36 1.65
N GLU A 222 1.80 22.35 1.18
CA GLU A 222 0.48 22.68 1.75
C GLU A 222 -0.51 21.52 1.59
N ILE A 223 -0.53 20.86 0.43
CA ILE A 223 -1.36 19.67 0.19
C ILE A 223 -0.96 18.54 1.14
N LEU A 224 0.34 18.27 1.29
CA LEU A 224 0.84 17.24 2.21
C LEU A 224 0.55 17.58 3.67
N ARG A 225 0.60 18.86 4.06
CA ARG A 225 0.18 19.31 5.39
C ARG A 225 -1.29 19.00 5.64
N LYS A 226 -2.18 19.27 4.68
CA LYS A 226 -3.60 18.91 4.79
C LYS A 226 -3.81 17.40 4.87
N LEU A 227 -3.04 16.61 4.12
CA LEU A 227 -3.10 15.15 4.19
C LEU A 227 -2.70 14.64 5.57
N LYS A 228 -1.57 15.15 6.09
CA LYS A 228 -1.08 14.86 7.44
C LYS A 228 -2.13 15.18 8.51
N ASP A 229 -2.78 16.34 8.40
CA ASP A 229 -3.75 16.84 9.38
C ASP A 229 -5.17 16.26 9.21
N CYS A 230 -5.41 15.53 8.10
CA CYS A 230 -6.68 14.86 7.85
C CYS A 230 -6.88 13.76 8.90
N VAL A 231 -7.99 13.81 9.64
CA VAL A 231 -8.37 12.81 10.64
C VAL A 231 -8.78 11.52 9.95
#